data_AF-A0A845RY69-F1
#
_entry.id   AF-A0A845RY69-F1
#
_cell.length_a   1.000
_cell.length_b   1.000
_cell.length_c   1.000
_cell.angle_alpha   90.00
_cell.angle_beta   90.00
_cell.angle_gamma   90.00
#
_symmetry.space_group_name_H-M   'P 1'
#
loop_
_entity.id
_entity.type
_entity.pdbx_description
1 polymer ?
#
loop_
_entity_poly.entity_id
_entity_poly.type
_entity_poly.pdbx_seq_one_letter_code
_entity_poly.pdbx_strand_id
1 'polypeptide(L)'
;MKNDAKNWLESRLVEDDGCRGSIDATIRLAKLWKNLKEEIPPLLEKTTDCVAFDQKGKTIVVSQEKLDGLWDEINTRKSKITAIEAAAQKLIEIDGRRFCQILQERAELQRKASMGPSAESMVQRIYARNSGRYSLDEIRKMPVVEEEARREEAVRGPLRPLVLDAKRKVEAYTEILTDFVKMD
;
A
#
# COMPACT_ATOMS: atom_id res chain seq x y z
N MET A 1 -17.73 4.15 12.45
CA MET A 1 -16.30 4.45 12.26
C MET A 1 -15.36 3.47 12.97
N LYS A 2 -15.60 3.00 14.22
CA LYS A 2 -14.64 2.08 14.91
C LYS A 2 -14.49 0.66 14.31
N ASN A 3 -15.38 0.23 13.41
CA ASN A 3 -15.35 -1.14 12.85
C ASN A 3 -14.79 -1.23 11.43
N ASP A 4 -14.57 -0.11 10.74
CA ASP A 4 -14.27 -0.14 9.30
C ASP A 4 -12.84 -0.68 9.04
N ALA A 5 -11.86 -0.25 9.83
CA ALA A 5 -10.48 -0.76 9.77
C ALA A 5 -10.37 -2.26 10.10
N LYS A 6 -11.06 -2.75 11.13
CA LYS A 6 -11.02 -4.16 11.54
C LYS A 6 -11.66 -5.06 10.50
N ASN A 7 -12.86 -4.71 10.05
CA ASN A 7 -13.57 -5.45 9.00
C ASN A 7 -12.75 -5.47 7.71
N TRP A 8 -12.08 -4.36 7.38
CA TRP A 8 -11.21 -4.30 6.22
C TRP A 8 -10.00 -5.23 6.36
N LEU A 9 -9.30 -5.22 7.50
CA LEU A 9 -8.18 -6.14 7.77
C LEU A 9 -8.64 -7.61 7.72
N GLU A 10 -9.79 -7.92 8.32
CA GLU A 10 -10.38 -9.26 8.27
C GLU A 10 -10.71 -9.70 6.84
N SER A 11 -11.23 -8.79 6.01
CA SER A 11 -11.51 -9.08 4.61
C SER A 11 -10.26 -9.51 3.82
N ARG A 12 -9.08 -8.98 4.18
CA ARG A 12 -7.81 -9.30 3.51
C ARG A 12 -7.28 -10.69 3.87
N LEU A 13 -7.75 -11.30 4.96
CA LEU A 13 -7.27 -12.61 5.42
C LEU A 13 -7.91 -13.79 4.67
N VAL A 14 -9.04 -13.57 4.00
CA VAL A 14 -9.78 -14.59 3.24
C VAL A 14 -9.39 -14.57 1.74
N GLU A 15 -8.59 -13.58 1.36
CA GLU A 15 -8.23 -13.30 -0.01
C GLU A 15 -6.97 -14.05 -0.45
N ASP A 16 -7.00 -14.68 -1.64
CA ASP A 16 -5.84 -15.38 -2.18
C ASP A 16 -4.64 -14.43 -2.34
N ASP A 17 -3.49 -14.89 -1.85
CA ASP A 17 -2.39 -14.09 -1.32
C ASP A 17 -1.55 -13.30 -2.35
N GLY A 18 -1.66 -13.62 -3.64
CA GLY A 18 -0.60 -13.30 -4.60
C GLY A 18 -0.80 -12.06 -5.45
N CYS A 19 0.22 -11.20 -5.52
CA CYS A 19 0.51 -10.38 -6.69
C CYS A 19 1.88 -10.76 -7.27
N ARG A 20 1.89 -11.25 -8.52
CA ARG A 20 3.12 -11.56 -9.30
C ARG A 20 4.14 -12.41 -8.52
N GLY A 21 3.68 -13.46 -7.85
CA GLY A 21 4.56 -14.37 -7.08
C GLY A 21 4.98 -13.85 -5.71
N SER A 22 4.39 -12.77 -5.20
CA SER A 22 4.64 -12.22 -3.86
C SER A 22 3.34 -11.92 -3.11
N ILE A 23 3.37 -11.99 -1.77
CA ILE A 23 2.21 -11.64 -0.95
C ILE A 23 1.96 -10.14 -0.98
N ASP A 24 0.72 -9.72 -1.28
CA ASP A 24 0.31 -8.31 -1.26
C ASP A 24 0.56 -7.64 0.10
N ALA A 25 1.07 -6.42 0.10
CA ALA A 25 1.46 -5.71 1.32
C ALA A 25 0.27 -5.40 2.26
N THR A 26 -0.94 -5.20 1.73
CA THR A 26 -2.15 -5.04 2.57
C THR A 26 -2.56 -6.35 3.24
N ILE A 27 -2.31 -7.49 2.58
CA ILE A 27 -2.53 -8.81 3.17
C ILE A 27 -1.46 -9.12 4.22
N ARG A 28 -0.19 -8.77 3.98
CA ARG A 28 0.88 -8.87 5.01
C ARG A 28 0.53 -8.07 6.26
N LEU A 29 0.07 -6.83 6.11
CA LEU A 29 -0.39 -5.99 7.21
C LEU A 29 -1.53 -6.67 8.01
N ALA A 30 -2.50 -7.26 7.33
CA ALA A 30 -3.60 -7.99 7.96
C ALA A 30 -3.13 -9.24 8.70
N LYS A 31 -2.18 -10.00 8.15
CA LYS A 31 -1.56 -11.16 8.81
C LYS A 31 -0.80 -10.75 10.06
N LEU A 32 0.00 -9.69 10.00
CA LEU A 32 0.70 -9.14 11.17
C LEU A 32 -0.29 -8.74 12.27
N TRP A 33 -1.38 -8.03 11.91
CA TRP A 33 -2.44 -7.67 12.85
C TRP A 33 -3.08 -8.89 13.52
N LYS A 34 -3.37 -9.94 12.74
CA LYS A 34 -3.94 -11.19 13.26
C LYS A 34 -2.98 -11.89 14.22
N ASN A 35 -1.72 -12.06 13.81
CA ASN A 35 -0.70 -12.73 14.62
C ASN A 35 -0.52 -12.03 15.98
N LEU A 36 -0.39 -10.70 15.97
CA LEU A 36 -0.27 -9.92 17.22
C LEU A 36 -1.48 -10.09 18.14
N LYS A 37 -2.69 -10.25 17.60
CA LYS A 37 -3.90 -10.51 18.39
C LYS A 37 -3.89 -11.92 19.00
N GLU A 38 -3.40 -12.91 18.25
CA GLU A 38 -3.32 -14.31 18.69
C GLU A 38 -2.21 -14.55 19.72
N GLU A 39 -1.18 -13.69 19.76
CA GLU A 39 -0.10 -13.75 20.76
C GLU A 39 -0.49 -13.24 22.16
N ILE A 40 -1.52 -12.40 22.28
CA ILE A 40 -1.93 -11.81 23.57
C ILE A 40 -2.51 -12.83 24.56
N PRO A 41 -3.46 -13.72 24.18
CA PRO A 41 -4.04 -14.68 25.12
C PRO A 41 -3.02 -15.58 25.82
N PRO A 42 -2.04 -16.19 25.12
CA PRO A 42 -1.00 -16.98 25.78
C PRO A 42 -0.15 -16.19 26.78
N LEU A 43 0.07 -14.89 26.54
CA LEU A 43 0.78 -14.02 27.49
C LEU A 43 -0.06 -13.72 28.73
N LEU A 44 -1.37 -13.50 28.54
CA LEU A 44 -2.31 -13.33 29.66
C LEU A 44 -2.38 -14.60 30.52
N GLU A 45 -2.37 -15.78 29.92
CA GLU A 45 -2.36 -17.06 30.66
C GLU A 45 -1.13 -17.17 31.58
N LYS A 46 0.05 -16.77 31.09
CA LYS A 46 1.30 -16.75 31.88
C LYS A 46 1.27 -15.77 33.07
N THR A 47 0.36 -14.79 33.09
CA THR A 47 0.22 -13.90 34.26
C THR A 47 -0.30 -14.66 35.48
N THR A 48 -1.02 -15.77 35.27
CA THR A 48 -1.51 -16.61 36.37
C THR A 48 -0.37 -17.30 37.13
N ASP A 49 0.73 -17.62 36.45
CA ASP A 49 1.97 -18.15 37.08
C ASP A 49 2.67 -17.13 38.00
N CYS A 50 2.30 -15.85 37.90
CA CYS A 50 2.88 -14.77 38.69
C CYS A 50 2.05 -14.46 39.94
N VAL A 51 0.94 -15.18 40.14
CA VAL A 51 0.05 -15.02 41.29
C VAL A 51 -0.23 -16.36 41.97
N ALA A 52 -0.44 -16.33 43.27
CA ALA A 52 -0.89 -17.45 44.08
C ALA A 52 -2.15 -17.04 44.87
N PHE A 53 -2.82 -18.02 45.47
CA PHE A 53 -3.95 -17.76 46.37
C PHE A 53 -3.56 -18.14 47.80
N ASP A 54 -3.87 -17.26 48.76
CA ASP A 54 -3.74 -17.59 50.18
C ASP A 54 -4.82 -18.60 50.63
N GLN A 55 -4.71 -19.08 51.87
CA GLN A 55 -5.67 -20.03 52.45
C GLN A 55 -7.12 -19.48 52.56
N LYS A 56 -7.32 -18.18 52.34
CA LYS A 56 -8.61 -17.49 52.34
C LYS A 56 -9.07 -17.13 50.91
N GLY A 57 -8.33 -17.54 49.87
CA GLY A 57 -8.63 -17.25 48.47
C GLY A 57 -8.20 -15.86 47.99
N LYS A 58 -7.40 -15.12 48.75
CA LYS A 58 -6.87 -13.82 48.33
C LYS A 58 -5.68 -14.00 47.39
N THR A 59 -5.69 -13.31 46.27
CA THR A 59 -4.57 -13.30 45.31
C THR A 59 -3.35 -12.60 45.91
N ILE A 60 -2.19 -13.25 45.81
CA ILE A 60 -0.87 -12.74 46.20
C ILE A 60 0.01 -12.76 44.95
N VAL A 61 0.69 -11.65 44.64
CA VAL A 61 1.68 -11.63 43.56
C VAL A 61 2.97 -12.30 44.07
N VAL A 62 3.37 -13.40 43.42
CA VAL A 62 4.58 -14.16 43.78
C VAL A 62 5.82 -13.68 43.04
N SER A 63 5.67 -12.96 41.93
CA SER A 63 6.77 -12.32 41.21
C SER A 63 6.28 -11.05 40.51
N GLN A 64 6.58 -9.89 41.10
CA GLN A 64 6.19 -8.59 40.54
C GLN A 64 6.96 -8.29 39.24
N GLU A 65 8.27 -8.55 39.22
CA GLU A 65 9.13 -8.30 38.06
C GLU A 65 8.66 -9.08 36.82
N LYS A 66 8.32 -10.37 36.98
CA LYS A 66 7.81 -11.20 35.88
C LYS A 66 6.43 -10.72 35.40
N LEU A 67 5.57 -10.29 36.34
CA LEU A 67 4.26 -9.77 36.02
C LEU A 67 4.34 -8.45 35.23
N ASP A 68 5.22 -7.54 35.66
CA ASP A 68 5.46 -6.26 34.98
C ASP A 68 6.01 -6.48 33.56
N GLY A 69 6.97 -7.39 33.39
CA GLY A 69 7.50 -7.75 32.08
C GLY A 69 6.45 -8.31 31.11
N LEU A 70 5.53 -9.16 31.60
CA LEU A 70 4.41 -9.66 30.80
C LEU A 70 3.43 -8.53 30.41
N TRP A 71 3.13 -7.61 31.33
CA TRP A 71 2.28 -6.47 31.05
C TRP A 71 2.88 -5.54 29.99
N ASP A 72 4.17 -5.27 30.08
CA ASP A 72 4.89 -4.46 29.09
C ASP A 72 4.86 -5.11 27.70
N GLU A 73 5.05 -6.44 27.62
CA GLU A 73 4.93 -7.20 26.38
C GLU A 73 3.52 -7.12 25.76
N ILE A 74 2.50 -7.27 26.60
CA ILE A 74 1.09 -7.21 26.18
C ILE A 74 0.75 -5.78 25.71
N ASN A 75 1.17 -4.76 26.45
CA ASN A 75 0.91 -3.37 26.12
C ASN A 75 1.63 -2.97 24.82
N THR A 76 2.85 -3.46 24.60
CA THR A 76 3.58 -3.28 23.35
C THR A 76 2.81 -3.86 22.17
N ARG A 77 2.30 -5.11 22.27
CA ARG A 77 1.49 -5.72 21.21
C ARG A 77 0.19 -4.98 20.96
N LYS A 78 -0.53 -4.56 22.01
CA LYS A 78 -1.74 -3.74 21.89
C LYS A 78 -1.48 -2.41 21.19
N SER A 79 -0.35 -1.77 21.48
CA SER A 79 0.07 -0.54 20.81
C SER A 79 0.32 -0.77 19.31
N LYS A 80 1.05 -1.85 18.95
CA LYS A 80 1.26 -2.24 17.54
C LYS A 80 -0.07 -2.51 16.81
N ILE A 81 -1.00 -3.24 17.44
CA ILE A 81 -2.34 -3.48 16.88
C ILE A 81 -3.06 -2.16 16.60
N THR A 82 -3.03 -1.22 17.55
CA THR A 82 -3.67 0.09 17.39
C THR A 82 -3.04 0.89 16.25
N ALA A 83 -1.71 0.84 16.09
CA ALA A 83 -1.00 1.48 14.99
C ALA A 83 -1.40 0.88 13.63
N ILE A 84 -1.51 -0.44 13.54
CA ILE A 84 -1.96 -1.14 12.32
C ILE A 84 -3.41 -0.76 11.98
N GLU A 85 -4.31 -0.72 12.97
CA GLU A 85 -5.70 -0.32 12.76
C GLU A 85 -5.80 1.14 12.27
N ALA A 86 -4.98 2.05 12.81
CA ALA A 86 -4.90 3.43 12.33
C ALA A 86 -4.36 3.52 10.90
N ALA A 87 -3.36 2.71 10.54
CA ALA A 87 -2.83 2.63 9.18
C ALA A 87 -3.88 2.09 8.20
N ALA A 88 -4.60 1.02 8.57
CA ALA A 88 -5.70 0.47 7.78
C ALA A 88 -6.78 1.52 7.51
N GLN A 89 -7.15 2.32 8.52
CA GLN A 89 -8.10 3.42 8.35
C GLN A 89 -7.64 4.44 7.29
N LYS A 90 -6.37 4.82 7.29
CA LYS A 90 -5.79 5.72 6.27
C LYS A 90 -5.83 5.09 4.88
N LEU A 91 -5.54 3.79 4.75
CA LEU A 91 -5.59 3.08 3.46
C LEU A 91 -7.02 3.04 2.91
N ILE A 92 -8.02 2.86 3.77
CA ILE A 92 -9.45 2.92 3.39
C ILE A 92 -9.81 4.32 2.87
N GLU A 93 -9.38 5.37 3.56
CA GLU A 93 -9.66 6.76 3.18
C GLU A 93 -9.04 7.15 1.83
N ILE A 94 -7.90 6.54 1.47
CA ILE A 94 -7.25 6.76 0.16
C ILE A 94 -8.02 6.03 -0.95
N ASP A 95 -8.29 4.73 -0.78
CA ASP A 95 -8.91 3.91 -1.83
C ASP A 95 -9.54 2.61 -1.28
N GLY A 96 -8.94 1.96 -0.29
CA GLY A 96 -9.44 0.72 0.32
C GLY A 96 -9.29 -0.56 -0.52
N ARG A 97 -8.88 -0.45 -1.79
CA ARG A 97 -8.47 -1.62 -2.59
C ARG A 97 -7.12 -2.18 -2.13
N ARG A 98 -6.79 -3.38 -2.63
CA ARG A 98 -5.47 -3.98 -2.41
C ARG A 98 -4.38 -3.15 -3.09
N PHE A 99 -3.20 -3.11 -2.49
CA PHE A 99 -2.08 -2.37 -3.07
C PHE A 99 -1.73 -2.86 -4.47
N CYS A 100 -1.78 -4.18 -4.69
CA CYS A 100 -1.54 -4.81 -5.98
C CYS A 100 -2.51 -4.38 -7.07
N GLN A 101 -3.79 -4.17 -6.75
CA GLN A 101 -4.81 -3.76 -7.71
C GLN A 101 -4.50 -2.34 -8.20
N ILE A 102 -4.14 -1.44 -7.28
CA ILE A 102 -3.75 -0.06 -7.61
C ILE A 102 -2.46 -0.06 -8.46
N LEU A 103 -1.48 -0.92 -8.13
CA LEU A 103 -0.27 -1.08 -8.94
C LEU A 103 -0.57 -1.59 -10.36
N GLN A 104 -1.48 -2.56 -10.50
CA GLN A 104 -1.88 -3.10 -11.79
C GLN A 104 -2.61 -2.05 -12.63
N GLU A 105 -3.54 -1.31 -12.03
CA GLU A 105 -4.24 -0.20 -12.67
C GLU A 105 -3.26 0.85 -13.18
N ARG A 106 -2.30 1.28 -12.34
CA ARG A 106 -1.26 2.23 -12.74
C ARG A 106 -0.47 1.71 -13.95
N ALA A 107 -0.04 0.45 -13.91
CA ALA A 107 0.73 -0.15 -14.99
C ALA A 107 -0.08 -0.25 -16.30
N GLU A 108 -1.38 -0.57 -16.21
CA GLU A 108 -2.27 -0.62 -17.37
C GLU A 108 -2.50 0.77 -17.97
N LEU A 109 -2.77 1.78 -17.15
CA LEU A 109 -2.92 3.16 -17.60
C LEU A 109 -1.66 3.68 -18.28
N GLN A 110 -0.48 3.38 -17.71
CA GLN A 110 0.81 3.71 -18.32
C GLN A 110 1.01 2.99 -19.65
N ARG A 111 0.66 1.70 -19.74
CA ARG A 111 0.73 0.94 -21.00
C ARG A 111 -0.17 1.58 -22.06
N LYS A 112 -1.43 1.87 -21.74
CA LYS A 112 -2.39 2.53 -22.65
C LYS A 112 -1.85 3.88 -23.13
N ALA A 113 -1.29 4.69 -22.22
CA ALA A 113 -0.69 5.98 -22.59
C ALA A 113 0.52 5.81 -23.53
N SER A 114 1.36 4.79 -23.30
CA SER A 114 2.55 4.52 -24.13
C SER A 114 2.24 3.98 -25.53
N MET A 115 1.10 3.29 -25.70
CA MET A 115 0.64 2.81 -27.01
C MET A 115 0.00 3.90 -27.87
N GLY A 116 -0.34 5.04 -27.27
CA GLY A 116 -0.89 6.19 -27.99
C GLY A 116 0.12 6.88 -28.90
N PRO A 117 -0.36 7.65 -29.89
CA PRO A 117 0.49 8.42 -30.80
C PRO A 117 1.45 9.34 -30.04
N SER A 118 2.57 9.68 -30.69
CA SER A 118 3.62 10.52 -30.13
C SER A 118 4.13 11.48 -31.19
N ALA A 119 3.76 12.74 -31.06
CA ALA A 119 4.22 13.82 -31.92
C ALA A 119 5.75 13.91 -31.90
N GLU A 120 6.38 13.79 -30.73
CA GLU A 120 7.84 13.81 -30.60
C GLU A 120 8.49 12.62 -31.34
N SER A 121 7.91 11.41 -31.28
CA SER A 121 8.39 10.27 -32.09
C SER A 121 8.25 10.51 -33.59
N MET A 122 7.25 11.30 -34.01
CA MET A 122 7.13 11.74 -35.40
C MET A 122 8.17 12.81 -35.77
N VAL A 123 8.44 13.77 -34.89
CA VAL A 123 9.51 14.78 -35.04
C VAL A 123 10.85 14.09 -35.27
N GLN A 124 11.21 13.14 -34.40
CA GLN A 124 12.47 12.41 -34.49
C GLN A 124 12.59 11.61 -35.79
N ARG A 125 11.51 10.96 -36.25
CA ARG A 125 11.48 10.24 -37.53
C ARG A 125 11.70 11.17 -38.73
N ILE A 126 11.05 12.34 -38.73
CA ILE A 126 11.20 13.34 -39.81
C ILE A 126 12.62 13.93 -39.79
N TYR A 127 13.15 14.24 -38.61
CA TYR A 127 14.52 14.76 -38.45
C TYR A 127 15.55 13.78 -39.00
N ALA A 128 15.45 12.50 -38.63
CA ALA A 128 16.33 11.44 -39.10
C ALA A 128 16.22 11.23 -40.63
N ARG A 129 15.00 11.15 -41.18
CA ARG A 129 14.77 10.95 -42.62
C ARG A 129 15.35 12.09 -43.47
N ASN A 130 15.34 13.31 -42.94
CA ASN A 130 15.86 14.48 -43.62
C ASN A 130 17.32 14.80 -43.27
N SER A 131 18.03 13.91 -42.55
CA SER A 131 19.42 14.11 -42.14
C SER A 131 19.67 15.47 -41.44
N GLY A 132 18.70 15.96 -40.65
CA GLY A 132 18.81 17.22 -39.93
C GLY A 132 18.74 18.50 -40.79
N ARG A 133 18.25 18.42 -42.04
CA ARG A 133 18.06 19.61 -42.91
C ARG A 133 17.06 20.63 -42.36
N TYR A 134 16.20 20.22 -41.45
CA TYR A 134 15.26 21.08 -40.74
C TYR A 134 15.60 21.04 -39.25
N SER A 135 15.51 22.19 -38.59
CA SER A 135 15.56 22.26 -37.13
C SER A 135 14.37 21.54 -36.50
N LEU A 136 14.52 21.08 -35.25
CA LEU A 136 13.42 20.42 -34.52
C LEU A 136 12.20 21.33 -34.38
N ASP A 137 12.39 22.63 -34.24
CA ASP A 137 11.29 23.60 -34.10
C ASP A 137 10.56 23.86 -35.42
N GLU A 138 11.25 23.78 -36.56
CA GLU A 138 10.59 23.81 -37.87
C GLU A 138 9.77 22.54 -38.10
N ILE A 139 10.29 21.38 -37.70
CA ILE A 139 9.58 20.10 -37.83
C ILE A 139 8.33 20.09 -36.93
N ARG A 140 8.39 20.63 -35.71
CA ARG A 140 7.25 20.73 -34.79
C ARG A 140 6.07 21.53 -35.34
N LYS A 141 6.33 22.47 -36.26
CA LYS A 141 5.32 23.30 -36.93
C LYS A 141 4.80 22.67 -38.23
N MET A 142 5.28 21.47 -38.60
CA MET A 142 4.79 20.80 -39.80
C MET A 142 3.36 20.30 -39.56
N PRO A 143 2.44 20.45 -40.53
CA PRO A 143 1.03 20.06 -40.38
C PRO A 143 0.84 18.60 -39.94
N VAL A 144 1.70 17.69 -40.41
CA VAL A 144 1.66 16.27 -40.05
C VAL A 144 2.01 16.04 -38.57
N VAL A 145 2.92 16.84 -38.00
CA VAL A 145 3.31 16.75 -36.59
C VAL A 145 2.24 17.39 -35.70
N GLU A 146 1.65 18.49 -36.12
CA GLU A 146 0.55 19.14 -35.39
C GLU A 146 -0.71 18.26 -35.34
N GLU A 147 -1.00 17.52 -36.41
CA GLU A 147 -2.07 16.52 -36.43
C GLU A 147 -1.75 15.34 -35.49
N GLU A 148 -0.52 14.85 -35.49
CA GLU A 148 -0.09 13.80 -34.56
C GLU A 148 -0.15 14.28 -33.09
N ALA A 149 0.18 15.55 -32.82
CA ALA A 149 0.07 16.16 -31.50
C ALA A 149 -1.39 16.26 -31.03
N ARG A 150 -2.33 16.60 -31.93
CA ARG A 150 -3.76 16.61 -31.62
C ARG A 150 -4.28 15.20 -31.29
N ARG A 151 -3.81 14.18 -32.01
CA ARG A 151 -4.15 12.77 -31.72
C ARG A 151 -3.53 12.28 -30.42
N GLU A 152 -2.28 12.67 -30.14
CA GLU A 152 -1.62 12.40 -28.88
C GLU A 152 -2.42 13.00 -27.72
N GLU A 153 -2.85 14.26 -27.84
CA GLU A 153 -3.65 14.93 -26.82
C GLU A 153 -5.02 14.25 -26.62
N ALA A 154 -5.70 13.86 -27.71
CA ALA A 154 -6.98 13.16 -27.64
C ALA A 154 -6.89 11.80 -26.90
N VAL A 155 -5.75 11.10 -27.00
CA VAL A 155 -5.54 9.80 -26.34
C VAL A 155 -4.95 9.95 -24.93
N ARG A 156 -3.90 10.75 -24.78
CA ARG A 156 -3.14 10.86 -23.52
C ARG A 156 -3.74 11.89 -22.57
N GLY A 157 -4.42 12.91 -23.06
CA GLY A 157 -5.10 13.93 -22.27
C GLY A 157 -6.01 13.32 -21.19
N PRO A 158 -6.97 12.45 -21.56
CA PRO A 158 -7.86 11.78 -20.62
C PRO A 158 -7.14 10.83 -19.64
N LEU A 159 -6.03 10.21 -20.05
CA LEU A 159 -5.28 9.25 -19.22
C LEU A 159 -4.39 9.94 -18.19
N ARG A 160 -3.87 11.14 -18.46
CA ARG A 160 -2.99 11.88 -17.55
C ARG A 160 -3.51 12.01 -16.11
N PRO A 161 -4.74 12.49 -15.86
CA PRO A 161 -5.24 12.60 -14.48
C PRO A 161 -5.37 11.23 -13.81
N LEU A 162 -5.73 10.18 -14.54
CA LEU A 162 -5.86 8.82 -14.00
C LEU A 162 -4.50 8.22 -13.64
N VAL A 163 -3.49 8.40 -14.50
CA VAL A 163 -2.11 7.97 -14.22
C VAL A 163 -1.56 8.69 -12.99
N LEU A 164 -1.84 10.00 -12.86
CA LEU A 164 -1.40 10.79 -11.74
C LEU A 164 -2.10 10.36 -10.44
N ASP A 165 -3.41 10.12 -10.47
CA ASP A 165 -4.18 9.61 -9.33
C ASP A 165 -3.63 8.25 -8.86
N ALA A 166 -3.51 7.28 -9.77
CA ALA A 166 -2.99 5.95 -9.46
C ALA A 166 -1.54 6.02 -8.94
N LYS A 167 -0.71 6.93 -9.47
CA LYS A 167 0.65 7.18 -8.95
C LYS A 167 0.61 7.69 -7.52
N ARG A 168 -0.20 8.70 -7.21
CA ARG A 168 -0.34 9.26 -5.86
C ARG A 168 -0.83 8.23 -4.85
N LYS A 169 -1.81 7.41 -5.23
CA LYS A 169 -2.30 6.31 -4.40
C LYS A 169 -1.22 5.29 -4.10
N VAL A 170 -0.43 4.90 -5.11
CA VAL A 170 0.71 3.98 -4.91
C VAL A 170 1.74 4.58 -3.95
N GLU A 171 2.08 5.86 -4.11
CA GLU A 171 3.04 6.54 -3.23
C GLU A 171 2.52 6.59 -1.79
N ALA A 172 1.27 7.01 -1.58
CA ALA A 172 0.66 7.08 -0.25
C ALA A 172 0.53 5.71 0.44
N TYR A 173 0.13 4.67 -0.31
CA TYR A 173 0.11 3.31 0.21
C TYR A 173 1.51 2.83 0.59
N THR A 174 2.51 3.11 -0.24
CA THR A 174 3.90 2.70 0.02
C THR A 174 4.42 3.36 1.29
N GLU A 175 4.18 4.66 1.47
CA GLU A 175 4.57 5.40 2.67
C GLU A 175 3.97 4.76 3.93
N ILE A 176 2.65 4.53 3.95
CA ILE A 176 1.96 3.93 5.11
C ILE A 176 2.45 2.51 5.38
N LEU A 177 2.61 1.69 4.35
CA LEU A 177 2.93 0.26 4.52
C LEU A 177 4.40 0.04 4.89
N THR A 178 5.32 0.92 4.48
CA THR A 178 6.77 0.79 4.76
C THR A 178 7.05 0.78 6.26
N ASP A 179 6.26 1.48 7.06
CA ASP A 179 6.38 1.51 8.52
C ASP A 179 6.20 0.12 9.16
N PHE A 180 5.44 -0.77 8.50
CA PHE A 180 5.13 -2.11 9.01
C PHE A 180 5.98 -3.21 8.38
N VAL A 181 6.65 -2.94 7.25
CA VAL A 181 7.59 -3.88 6.60
C VAL A 181 8.83 -4.15 7.47
N LYS A 182 9.14 -3.26 8.42
CA LYS A 182 10.25 -3.42 9.38
C LYS A 182 9.83 -4.04 10.72
N MET A 183 8.53 -4.34 10.90
CA MET A 183 8.00 -4.87 12.15
C MET A 183 7.96 -6.40 12.20
N ASP A 184 8.27 -7.06 11.07
CA ASP A 184 8.58 -8.50 10.96
C ASP A 184 10.02 -8.79 11.45
#